data_AF-A0A0H3A8R2-F1
#
_entry.id   AF-A0A0H3A8R2-F1
#
_cell.length_a   1.000
_cell.length_b   1.000
_cell.length_c   1.000
_cell.angle_alpha   90.00
_cell.angle_beta   90.00
_cell.angle_gamma   90.00
#
_symmetry.space_group_name_H-M   'P 1'
#
loop_
_entity.id
_entity.type
_entity.pdbx_description
1 polymer ?
#
loop_
_entity_poly.entity_id
_entity_poly.type
_entity_poly.pdbx_seq_one_letter_code
_entity_poly.pdbx_strand_id
1 'polypeptide(L)'
;MTPGAAPTKQDAMSFNALTDKTSTRIVAGDGWWPDLSVGEFMGNYRLPAEYAEDMVEDHIAIARLWAVRQLAAWRAGQQAAGHASIDTVPVCGLAGEATRLFKRAVFCHAKALLLGQFVTVERREAARDAGKETPDITAMFYAWAHDAIADLLGNGRVSVGLV
;
A
#
# COMPACT_ATOMS: atom_id res chain seq x y z
N MET A 1 52.74 37.88 18.00
CA MET A 1 51.88 38.11 16.82
C MET A 1 51.52 36.73 16.26
N THR A 2 50.31 36.29 16.54
CA THR A 2 49.68 35.01 16.19
C THR A 2 49.15 35.03 14.73
N PRO A 3 48.70 33.90 14.14
CA PRO A 3 48.94 33.51 12.75
C PRO A 3 47.75 33.74 11.80
N GLY A 4 47.98 33.83 10.50
CA GLY A 4 46.94 33.90 9.46
C GLY A 4 46.83 32.59 8.67
N ALA A 5 45.84 31.77 9.00
CA ALA A 5 45.54 30.49 8.38
C ALA A 5 44.74 30.64 7.06
N ALA A 6 44.96 29.70 6.14
CA ALA A 6 44.24 29.55 4.87
C ALA A 6 42.74 29.25 5.06
N PRO A 7 41.85 29.61 4.10
CA PRO A 7 40.44 29.29 4.19
C PRO A 7 40.17 27.81 3.87
N THR A 8 39.78 27.04 4.87
CA THR A 8 39.18 25.72 4.70
C THR A 8 37.77 25.90 4.10
N LYS A 9 37.54 25.32 2.92
CA LYS A 9 36.19 25.20 2.33
C LYS A 9 35.26 24.55 3.35
N GLN A 10 34.23 25.29 3.72
CA GLN A 10 33.16 24.83 4.60
C GLN A 10 32.28 23.84 3.83
N ASP A 11 32.10 22.65 4.42
CA ASP A 11 31.26 21.58 3.93
C ASP A 11 29.81 22.06 3.76
N ALA A 12 29.41 22.34 2.52
CA ALA A 12 28.02 22.52 2.15
C ALA A 12 27.42 21.16 1.74
N MET A 13 27.34 20.23 2.69
CA MET A 13 26.37 19.14 2.60
C MET A 13 25.11 19.59 3.34
N SER A 14 24.34 20.42 2.66
CA SER A 14 22.96 20.74 3.05
C SER A 14 22.13 19.47 2.91
N PHE A 15 22.12 18.64 3.96
CA PHE A 15 21.11 17.60 4.12
C PHE A 15 19.80 18.32 4.44
N ASN A 16 19.09 18.73 3.39
CA ASN A 16 17.81 19.37 3.50
C ASN A 16 16.85 18.34 4.09
N ALA A 17 16.71 18.36 5.41
CA ALA A 17 15.65 17.67 6.12
C ALA A 17 14.32 18.33 5.70
N LEU A 18 13.86 18.00 4.50
CA LEU A 18 12.44 18.02 4.19
C LEU A 18 11.81 17.20 5.30
N THR A 19 11.13 17.90 6.19
CA THR A 19 10.22 17.30 7.15
C THR A 19 9.16 16.62 6.32
N ASP A 20 9.40 15.35 5.97
CA ASP A 20 8.39 14.48 5.39
C ASP A 20 7.26 14.46 6.42
N LYS A 21 6.22 15.24 6.14
CA LYS A 21 5.03 15.32 6.98
C LYS A 21 4.28 14.01 6.77
N THR A 22 4.79 12.95 7.41
CA THR A 22 4.15 11.65 7.40
C THR A 22 2.84 11.79 8.13
N SER A 23 1.72 11.56 7.44
CA SER A 23 0.40 11.61 8.05
C SER A 23 0.34 10.69 9.27
N THR A 24 -0.18 11.20 10.37
CA THR A 24 -0.40 10.43 11.62
C THR A 24 -1.74 9.71 11.63
N ARG A 25 -2.54 9.82 10.56
CA ARG A 25 -3.85 9.17 10.46
C ARG A 25 -3.73 7.66 10.28
N ILE A 26 -4.67 6.96 10.89
CA ILE A 26 -4.74 5.51 10.95
C ILE A 26 -6.19 5.09 10.70
N VAL A 27 -6.39 4.20 9.73
CA VAL A 27 -7.64 3.46 9.59
C VAL A 27 -7.58 2.28 10.55
N ALA A 28 -8.33 2.38 11.65
CA ALA A 28 -8.30 1.41 12.74
C ALA A 28 -8.80 0.01 12.29
N GLY A 29 -8.06 -1.02 12.70
CA GLY A 29 -8.44 -2.42 12.60
C GLY A 29 -9.59 -2.80 13.52
N ASP A 30 -9.86 -4.10 13.64
CA ASP A 30 -10.87 -4.65 14.57
C ASP A 30 -10.25 -5.54 15.65
N GLY A 31 -8.93 -5.41 15.85
CA GLY A 31 -8.13 -6.28 16.72
C GLY A 31 -7.66 -7.58 16.05
N TRP A 32 -8.36 -8.05 15.01
CA TRP A 32 -7.92 -9.19 14.21
C TRP A 32 -7.16 -8.74 12.96
N TRP A 33 -7.74 -7.76 12.25
CA TRP A 33 -7.08 -7.04 11.16
C TRP A 33 -6.18 -5.92 11.72
N PRO A 34 -5.03 -5.65 11.09
CA PRO A 34 -4.09 -4.65 11.55
C PRO A 34 -4.62 -3.23 11.27
N ASP A 35 -4.09 -2.29 12.02
CA ASP A 35 -4.22 -0.87 11.73
C ASP A 35 -3.48 -0.52 10.42
N LEU A 36 -4.08 0.36 9.63
CA LEU A 36 -3.53 0.79 8.34
C LEU A 36 -3.15 2.27 8.42
N SER A 37 -1.86 2.57 8.26
CA SER A 37 -1.36 3.95 8.29
C SER A 37 -1.54 4.63 6.94
N VAL A 38 -2.13 5.83 6.96
CA VAL A 38 -2.22 6.70 5.77
C VAL A 38 -0.83 7.13 5.33
N GLY A 39 0.06 7.47 6.26
CA GLY A 39 1.45 7.83 5.97
C GLY A 39 2.25 6.68 5.32
N GLU A 40 2.09 5.45 5.80
CA GLU A 40 2.70 4.26 5.18
C GLU A 40 2.25 4.11 3.72
N PHE A 41 0.94 4.26 3.47
CA PHE A 41 0.39 4.18 2.12
C PHE A 41 0.92 5.28 1.19
N MET A 42 0.90 6.54 1.65
CA MET A 42 1.40 7.67 0.86
C MET A 42 2.89 7.51 0.52
N GLY A 43 3.71 7.07 1.49
CA GLY A 43 5.14 6.84 1.30
C GLY A 43 5.43 5.67 0.35
N ASN A 44 4.79 4.51 0.55
CA ASN A 44 5.00 3.31 -0.26
C ASN A 44 4.65 3.52 -1.74
N TYR A 45 3.61 4.31 -2.01
CA TYR A 45 3.08 4.49 -3.35
C TYR A 45 3.40 5.86 -3.96
N ARG A 46 4.21 6.67 -3.27
CA ARG A 46 4.66 8.02 -3.66
C ARG A 46 3.50 8.91 -4.10
N LEU A 47 2.43 8.92 -3.30
CA LEU A 47 1.32 9.82 -3.56
C LEU A 47 1.75 11.27 -3.32
N PRO A 48 1.30 12.23 -4.15
CA PRO A 48 1.56 13.64 -3.90
C PRO A 48 1.06 14.04 -2.50
N ALA A 49 1.88 14.76 -1.74
CA ALA A 49 1.50 15.23 -0.40
C ALA A 49 0.31 16.21 -0.40
N GLU A 50 -0.07 16.70 -1.58
CA GLU A 50 -1.24 17.55 -1.83
C GLU A 50 -2.57 16.79 -1.77
N TYR A 51 -2.54 15.46 -1.84
CA TYR A 51 -3.77 14.67 -1.71
C TYR A 51 -4.38 14.90 -0.34
N ALA A 52 -5.67 15.22 -0.32
CA ALA A 52 -6.39 15.39 0.93
C ALA A 52 -6.31 14.09 1.75
N GLU A 53 -5.73 14.15 2.95
CA GLU A 53 -5.53 12.97 3.78
C GLU A 53 -6.87 12.27 4.10
N ASP A 54 -7.97 13.04 4.27
CA ASP A 54 -9.32 12.50 4.44
C ASP A 54 -9.77 11.63 3.25
N MET A 55 -9.44 12.07 2.02
CA MET A 55 -9.76 11.31 0.81
C MET A 55 -8.95 10.01 0.76
N VAL A 56 -7.65 10.07 1.08
CA VAL A 56 -6.77 8.89 1.10
C VAL A 56 -7.24 7.89 2.15
N GLU A 57 -7.60 8.37 3.34
CA GLU A 57 -8.14 7.57 4.44
C GLU A 57 -9.43 6.85 4.03
N ASP A 58 -10.38 7.56 3.41
CA ASP A 58 -11.64 6.99 2.92
C ASP A 58 -11.40 5.86 1.89
N HIS A 59 -10.48 6.08 0.94
CA HIS A 59 -10.14 5.07 -0.06
C HIS A 59 -9.48 3.82 0.55
N ILE A 60 -8.62 3.99 1.56
CA ILE A 60 -8.06 2.87 2.33
C ILE A 60 -9.19 2.12 3.07
N ALA A 61 -10.14 2.84 3.66
CA ALA A 61 -11.27 2.23 4.38
C ALA A 61 -12.18 1.41 3.43
N ILE A 62 -12.50 1.94 2.25
CA ILE A 62 -13.27 1.23 1.22
C ILE A 62 -12.51 -0.03 0.75
N ALA A 63 -11.21 0.11 0.46
CA ALA A 63 -10.38 -1.01 0.03
C ALA A 63 -10.24 -2.08 1.13
N ARG A 64 -10.15 -1.67 2.39
CA ARG A 64 -10.17 -2.59 3.54
C ARG A 64 -11.48 -3.35 3.59
N LEU A 65 -12.62 -2.67 3.46
CA LEU A 65 -13.93 -3.32 3.47
C LEU A 65 -14.03 -4.38 2.37
N TRP A 66 -13.53 -4.09 1.17
CA TRP A 66 -13.42 -5.07 0.09
C TRP A 66 -12.57 -6.28 0.50
N ALA A 67 -11.33 -6.06 0.98
CA ALA A 67 -10.44 -7.17 1.35
C ALA A 67 -11.01 -8.05 2.47
N VAL A 68 -11.60 -7.43 3.51
CA VAL A 68 -12.23 -8.15 4.62
C VAL A 68 -13.40 -9.02 4.12
N ARG A 69 -14.20 -8.52 3.17
CA ARG A 69 -15.28 -9.31 2.56
C ARG A 69 -14.76 -10.52 1.80
N GLN A 70 -13.67 -10.35 1.03
CA GLN A 70 -13.06 -11.46 0.28
C GLN A 70 -12.50 -12.54 1.21
N LEU A 71 -11.99 -12.15 2.38
CA LEU A 71 -11.32 -13.04 3.33
C LEU A 71 -12.21 -13.50 4.48
N ALA A 72 -13.52 -13.23 4.45
CA ALA A 72 -14.42 -13.51 5.58
C ALA A 72 -14.44 -15.00 5.97
N ALA A 73 -14.60 -15.90 5.00
CA ALA A 73 -14.59 -17.34 5.23
C ALA A 73 -13.20 -17.84 5.67
N TRP A 74 -12.14 -17.30 5.08
CA TRP A 74 -10.77 -17.64 5.44
C TRP A 74 -10.45 -17.24 6.89
N ARG A 75 -10.81 -16.01 7.30
CA ARG A 75 -10.68 -15.56 8.69
C ARG A 75 -11.38 -16.50 9.66
N ALA A 76 -12.62 -16.91 9.37
CA ALA A 76 -13.35 -17.83 10.23
C ALA A 76 -12.61 -19.17 10.38
N GLY A 77 -12.04 -19.69 9.30
CA GLY A 77 -11.18 -20.88 9.33
C GLY A 77 -9.93 -20.69 10.20
N GLN A 78 -9.24 -19.55 10.06
CA GLN A 78 -8.05 -19.26 10.87
C GLN A 78 -8.37 -19.08 12.36
N GLN A 79 -9.50 -18.45 12.68
CA GLN A 79 -9.98 -18.33 14.06
C GLN A 79 -10.31 -19.68 14.67
N ALA A 80 -10.94 -20.58 13.90
CA ALA A 80 -11.19 -21.96 14.33
C ALA A 80 -9.89 -22.76 14.52
N ALA A 81 -8.84 -22.45 13.76
CA ALA A 81 -7.50 -23.00 13.94
C ALA A 81 -6.74 -22.40 15.14
N GLY A 82 -7.31 -21.41 15.84
CA GLY A 82 -6.74 -20.81 17.05
C GLY A 82 -5.93 -19.53 16.83
N HIS A 83 -5.93 -18.96 15.61
CA HIS A 83 -5.24 -17.70 15.33
C HIS A 83 -6.05 -16.49 15.83
N ALA A 84 -5.51 -15.79 16.82
CA ALA A 84 -6.16 -14.63 17.45
C ALA A 84 -6.14 -13.37 16.58
N SER A 85 -5.22 -13.29 15.63
CA SER A 85 -5.00 -12.14 14.75
C SER A 85 -4.24 -12.57 13.49
N ILE A 86 -4.29 -11.76 12.43
CA ILE A 86 -3.71 -12.13 11.14
C ILE A 86 -2.18 -12.33 11.17
N ASP A 87 -1.47 -11.60 12.03
CA ASP A 87 -0.01 -11.70 12.18
C ASP A 87 0.45 -13.06 12.69
N THR A 88 -0.42 -13.77 13.41
CA THR A 88 -0.17 -15.13 13.89
C THR A 88 -0.42 -16.20 12.83
N VAL A 89 -1.01 -15.84 11.68
CA VAL A 89 -1.30 -16.79 10.59
C VAL A 89 -0.03 -16.96 9.75
N PRO A 90 0.56 -18.17 9.70
CA PRO A 90 1.76 -18.42 8.91
C PRO A 90 1.42 -18.48 7.42
N VAL A 91 2.23 -17.81 6.59
CA VAL A 91 2.20 -17.94 5.12
C VAL A 91 3.54 -18.48 4.67
N CYS A 92 3.55 -19.62 3.96
CA CYS A 92 4.77 -20.31 3.56
C CYS A 92 5.74 -20.59 4.73
N GLY A 93 5.22 -20.79 5.95
CA GLY A 93 6.02 -21.00 7.16
C GLY A 93 6.64 -19.73 7.76
N LEU A 94 6.36 -18.55 7.20
CA LEU A 94 6.84 -17.26 7.68
C LEU A 94 5.74 -16.54 8.48
N ALA A 95 6.08 -16.12 9.71
CA ALA A 95 5.18 -15.34 10.57
C ALA A 95 5.11 -13.87 10.11
N GLY A 96 3.95 -13.23 10.27
CA GLY A 96 3.72 -11.83 9.90
C GLY A 96 3.53 -11.56 8.40
N GLU A 97 3.79 -12.53 7.52
CA GLU A 97 3.62 -12.36 6.06
C GLU A 97 2.15 -12.26 5.65
N ALA A 98 1.23 -12.86 6.40
CA ALA A 98 -0.21 -12.67 6.17
C ALA A 98 -0.61 -11.19 6.33
N THR A 99 -0.07 -10.50 7.33
CA THR A 99 -0.27 -9.05 7.54
C THR A 99 0.25 -8.25 6.34
N ARG A 100 1.44 -8.59 5.83
CA ARG A 100 2.05 -7.92 4.68
C ARG A 100 1.21 -8.11 3.41
N LEU A 101 0.75 -9.32 3.14
CA LEU A 101 -0.12 -9.61 1.99
C LEU A 101 -1.47 -8.89 2.11
N PHE A 102 -2.05 -8.85 3.32
CA PHE A 102 -3.28 -8.10 3.54
C PHE A 102 -3.10 -6.60 3.29
N LYS A 103 -2.04 -5.99 3.85
CA LYS A 103 -1.71 -4.59 3.57
C LYS A 103 -1.52 -4.34 2.07
N ARG A 104 -0.81 -5.23 1.38
CA ARG A 104 -0.63 -5.15 -0.08
C ARG A 104 -1.96 -5.20 -0.83
N ALA A 105 -2.85 -6.12 -0.47
CA ALA A 105 -4.18 -6.23 -1.08
C ALA A 105 -4.96 -4.92 -0.92
N VAL A 106 -5.04 -4.40 0.31
CA VAL A 106 -5.78 -3.16 0.61
C VAL A 106 -5.16 -1.97 -0.10
N PHE A 107 -3.85 -1.78 0.01
CA PHE A 107 -3.18 -0.61 -0.56
C PHE A 107 -3.19 -0.60 -2.09
N CYS A 108 -2.95 -1.75 -2.74
CA CYS A 108 -3.07 -1.81 -4.20
C CYS A 108 -4.50 -1.50 -4.66
N HIS A 109 -5.52 -2.00 -3.97
CA HIS A 109 -6.91 -1.69 -4.29
C HIS A 109 -7.25 -0.21 -4.06
N ALA A 110 -6.80 0.38 -2.95
CA ALA A 110 -6.97 1.80 -2.67
C ALA A 110 -6.29 2.68 -3.73
N LYS A 111 -5.08 2.31 -4.16
CA LYS A 111 -4.38 3.01 -5.25
C LYS A 111 -5.12 2.91 -6.57
N ALA A 112 -5.68 1.74 -6.90
CA ALA A 112 -6.48 1.58 -8.11
C ALA A 112 -7.73 2.49 -8.09
N LEU A 113 -8.43 2.57 -6.95
CA LEU A 113 -9.58 3.47 -6.81
C LEU A 113 -9.17 4.94 -7.01
N LEU A 114 -8.08 5.39 -6.37
CA LEU A 114 -7.55 6.75 -6.51
C LEU A 114 -7.19 7.04 -7.98
N LEU A 115 -6.43 6.16 -8.63
CA LEU A 115 -6.05 6.31 -10.04
C LEU A 115 -7.28 6.38 -10.94
N GLY A 116 -8.27 5.51 -10.71
CA GLY A 116 -9.52 5.51 -11.46
C GLY A 116 -10.27 6.84 -11.36
N GLN A 117 -10.30 7.45 -10.18
CA GLN A 117 -10.94 8.76 -9.98
C GLN A 117 -10.26 9.86 -10.82
N PHE A 118 -8.93 9.90 -10.86
CA PHE A 118 -8.21 10.91 -11.67
C PHE A 118 -8.23 10.61 -13.18
N VAL A 119 -8.20 9.35 -13.59
CA VAL A 119 -8.34 8.94 -15.00
C VAL A 119 -9.70 9.39 -15.56
N THR A 120 -10.78 9.39 -14.78
CA THR A 120 -12.08 9.90 -15.26
C THR A 120 -12.09 11.40 -15.51
N VAL A 121 -11.26 12.17 -14.78
CA VAL A 121 -11.11 13.61 -14.99
C VAL A 121 -10.29 13.88 -16.25
N GLU A 122 -9.14 13.21 -16.40
CA GLU A 122 -8.24 13.41 -17.55
C GLU A 122 -8.79 12.80 -18.86
N ARG A 123 -9.48 11.65 -18.84
CA ARG A 123 -10.10 11.08 -20.06
C ARG A 123 -11.22 11.95 -20.60
N ARG A 124 -11.90 12.74 -19.75
CA ARG A 124 -12.89 13.72 -20.21
C ARG A 124 -12.22 14.83 -21.05
N GLU A 125 -10.94 15.13 -20.78
CA GLU A 125 -10.12 16.06 -21.56
C GLU A 125 -9.43 15.37 -22.76
N ALA A 126 -8.88 14.15 -22.59
CA ALA A 126 -8.14 13.41 -23.60
C ALA A 126 -9.01 12.68 -24.65
N ALA A 127 -10.30 12.44 -24.39
CA ALA A 127 -11.24 11.97 -25.42
C ALA A 127 -11.39 12.97 -26.59
N ARG A 128 -10.85 14.18 -26.45
CA ARG A 128 -10.73 15.17 -27.51
C ARG A 128 -9.54 14.92 -28.45
N ASP A 129 -8.50 14.21 -28.01
CA ASP A 129 -7.22 14.05 -28.72
C ASP A 129 -6.65 12.61 -28.64
N ALA A 130 -7.02 11.78 -29.62
CA ALA A 130 -6.27 10.66 -30.21
C ALA A 130 -5.60 9.53 -29.36
N GLY A 131 -6.03 8.29 -29.59
CA GLY A 131 -5.31 7.35 -30.47
C GLY A 131 -4.08 6.55 -29.99
N LYS A 132 -3.70 6.56 -28.71
CA LYS A 132 -2.66 5.63 -28.17
C LYS A 132 -3.16 4.93 -26.90
N GLU A 133 -3.18 3.60 -26.93
CA GLU A 133 -3.63 2.78 -25.80
C GLU A 133 -2.45 2.57 -24.83
N THR A 134 -2.37 3.41 -23.80
CA THR A 134 -1.45 3.20 -22.67
C THR A 134 -1.97 2.05 -21.80
N PRO A 135 -1.11 1.17 -21.26
CA PRO A 135 -1.53 0.14 -20.33
C PRO A 135 -2.31 0.75 -19.15
N ASP A 136 -3.47 0.18 -18.84
CA ASP A 136 -4.31 0.66 -17.75
C ASP A 136 -3.66 0.30 -16.40
N ILE A 137 -2.86 1.23 -15.87
CA ILE A 137 -2.20 1.14 -14.57
C ILE A 137 -3.21 0.85 -13.46
N THR A 138 -4.46 1.32 -13.58
CA THR A 138 -5.53 1.03 -12.64
C THR A 138 -5.86 -0.46 -12.60
N ALA A 139 -6.03 -1.08 -13.77
CA ALA A 139 -6.29 -2.51 -13.89
C ALA A 139 -5.15 -3.36 -13.33
N MET A 140 -3.90 -2.93 -13.54
CA MET A 140 -2.72 -3.59 -12.98
C MET A 140 -2.71 -3.57 -11.44
N PHE A 141 -3.03 -2.44 -10.81
CA PHE A 141 -3.13 -2.36 -9.35
C PHE A 141 -4.27 -3.22 -8.79
N TYR A 142 -5.42 -3.29 -9.48
CA TYR A 142 -6.46 -4.24 -9.11
C TYR A 142 -5.97 -5.69 -9.21
N ALA A 143 -5.28 -6.07 -10.30
CA ALA A 143 -4.74 -7.42 -10.45
C ALA A 143 -3.80 -7.77 -9.28
N TRP A 144 -2.86 -6.89 -8.93
CA TRP A 144 -1.97 -7.11 -7.79
C TRP A 144 -2.68 -7.19 -6.44
N ALA A 145 -3.80 -6.47 -6.27
CA ALA A 145 -4.62 -6.59 -5.07
C ALA A 145 -5.29 -7.97 -5.00
N HIS A 146 -5.85 -8.44 -6.12
CA HIS A 146 -6.47 -9.76 -6.22
C HIS A 146 -5.46 -10.90 -6.04
N ASP A 147 -4.26 -10.76 -6.60
CA ASP A 147 -3.17 -11.74 -6.41
C ASP A 147 -2.81 -11.88 -4.93
N ALA A 148 -2.70 -10.76 -4.19
CA ALA A 148 -2.41 -10.80 -2.76
C ALA A 148 -3.51 -11.48 -1.93
N ILE A 149 -4.78 -11.35 -2.33
CA ILE A 149 -5.89 -12.11 -1.74
C ILE A 149 -5.75 -13.61 -2.07
N ALA A 150 -5.41 -13.95 -3.31
CA ALA A 150 -5.23 -15.35 -3.72
C ALA A 150 -4.08 -16.03 -2.97
N ASP A 151 -2.97 -15.30 -2.74
CA ASP A 151 -1.83 -15.77 -1.95
C ASP A 151 -2.24 -16.06 -0.49
N LEU A 152 -3.05 -15.17 0.13
CA LEU A 152 -3.58 -15.39 1.49
C LEU A 152 -4.50 -16.60 1.57
N LEU A 153 -5.32 -16.82 0.55
CA LEU A 153 -6.24 -17.95 0.48
C LEU A 153 -5.51 -19.29 0.24
N GLY A 154 -4.19 -19.28 0.02
CA GLY A 154 -3.44 -20.48 -0.32
C GLY A 154 -3.69 -20.95 -1.76
N ASN A 155 -4.28 -20.11 -2.59
CA ASN A 155 -4.47 -20.35 -4.03
C ASN A 155 -3.25 -19.90 -4.86
N GLY A 156 -2.17 -19.47 -4.19
CA GLY A 156 -0.88 -19.20 -4.81
C GLY A 156 -0.35 -20.46 -5.49
N ARG A 157 0.02 -20.33 -6.77
CA ARG A 157 0.50 -21.41 -7.64
C ARG A 157 1.44 -22.35 -6.88
N VAL A 158 1.11 -23.64 -6.89
CA VAL A 158 1.94 -24.74 -6.38
C VAL A 158 3.39 -24.51 -6.84
N SER A 159 4.27 -24.07 -5.94
CA SER A 159 5.70 -24.17 -6.18
C SER A 159 6.03 -25.66 -6.07
N VAL A 160 6.19 -26.31 -7.22
CA VAL A 160 6.74 -27.66 -7.31
C VAL A 160 8.11 -27.63 -6.65
N GLY A 161 8.22 -28.23 -5.46
CA GLY A 161 9.51 -28.59 -4.90
C GLY A 161 10.14 -29.63 -5.82
N LEU A 162 11.21 -29.27 -6.52
CA LEU A 162 12.09 -30.25 -7.15
C LEU A 162 12.73 -31.07 -6.03
N VAL A 163 12.40 -32.36 -6.02
CA VAL A 163 13.13 -33.42 -5.29
C VAL A 163 14.41 -33.74 -6.04
#